data_AF-A0A660VPQ4-F1
#
_entry.id   AF-A0A660VPQ4-F1
#
_cell.length_a   1.000
_cell.length_b   1.000
_cell.length_c   1.000
_cell.angle_alpha   90.00
_cell.angle_beta   90.00
_cell.angle_gamma   90.00
#
_symmetry.space_group_name_H-M   'P 1'
#
loop_
_entity.id
_entity.type
_entity.pdbx_description
1 polymer ?
#
loop_
_entity_poly.entity_id
_entity_poly.type
_entity_poly.pdbx_seq_one_letter_code
_entity_poly.pdbx_strand_id
1 'polypeptide(L)'
;MRSSIFSLGLHAALLAGLLANTLSAQTGSYTIIDIGDLAPAGSHAGTNATGINELGHVAAITGDGAGPLGFIAALYRDGQLVNLGGIPGGALGGGAKGVNNLGVVSGWGLHPWGTSGQQSEPFLWTEEGGMINPLHGGGAPQDDWSGEAWDVNDAGQMVFTTKGGFFDPVTGFKRISFDGVGGFWRTWDLNEDGVIAGSAFGPSGQINAFRYDSATDTIANLNDPVLDHHSDAYGLNDLGDIAGWALQFGPSQPS
;
A
#
# COMPACT_ATOMS: atom_id res chain seq x y z
N MET A 1 -6.26 -73.81 -28.25
CA MET A 1 -5.54 -73.70 -26.96
C MET A 1 -4.53 -72.56 -27.10
N ARG A 2 -4.51 -71.61 -26.14
CA ARG A 2 -3.87 -70.26 -26.12
C ARG A 2 -4.70 -69.22 -26.89
N SER A 3 -5.51 -68.34 -26.29
CA SER A 3 -5.37 -67.37 -25.16
C SER A 3 -4.52 -66.14 -25.47
N SER A 4 -5.20 -64.98 -25.65
CA SER A 4 -4.98 -63.64 -25.03
C SER A 4 -5.78 -62.64 -25.87
N ILE A 5 -6.89 -62.01 -25.45
CA ILE A 5 -7.15 -61.00 -24.39
C ILE A 5 -6.31 -59.71 -24.54
N PHE A 6 -7.01 -58.60 -24.81
CA PHE A 6 -6.93 -57.19 -24.31
C PHE A 6 -7.60 -56.30 -25.39
N SER A 7 -8.81 -55.74 -25.27
CA SER A 7 -9.46 -54.87 -24.28
C SER A 7 -8.93 -53.44 -24.21
N LEU A 8 -9.85 -52.49 -24.48
CA LEU A 8 -9.87 -51.04 -24.19
C LEU A 8 -8.84 -50.17 -24.97
N GLY A 9 -9.16 -48.96 -25.40
CA GLY A 9 -10.31 -48.13 -25.11
C GLY A 9 -10.29 -46.83 -25.93
N LEU A 10 -11.49 -46.26 -26.05
CA LEU A 10 -11.79 -44.93 -26.54
C LEU A 10 -10.85 -43.88 -25.91
N HIS A 11 -10.02 -43.22 -26.73
CA HIS A 11 -9.40 -41.95 -26.37
C HIS A 11 -9.65 -40.97 -27.50
N ALA A 12 -10.64 -40.11 -27.30
CA ALA A 12 -10.84 -38.88 -28.05
C ALA A 12 -9.58 -38.03 -27.90
N ALA A 13 -8.75 -37.98 -28.94
CA ALA A 13 -7.63 -37.06 -29.01
C ALA A 13 -8.17 -35.68 -29.41
N LEU A 14 -8.35 -34.86 -28.38
CA LEU A 14 -8.27 -33.40 -28.40
C LEU A 14 -7.17 -32.95 -29.39
N LEU A 15 -7.51 -32.17 -30.42
CA LEU A 15 -6.51 -31.34 -31.09
C LEU A 15 -7.14 -30.03 -31.57
N ALA A 16 -6.85 -28.99 -30.79
CA ALA A 16 -6.64 -27.61 -31.19
C ALA A 16 -7.80 -26.88 -31.90
N GLY A 17 -8.86 -26.61 -31.12
CA GLY A 17 -9.57 -25.34 -31.24
C GLY A 17 -8.65 -24.21 -30.78
N LEU A 18 -7.75 -23.75 -31.66
CA LEU A 18 -6.97 -22.55 -31.44
C LEU A 18 -7.91 -21.35 -31.63
N LEU A 19 -8.77 -21.10 -30.64
CA LEU A 19 -9.37 -19.79 -30.45
C LEU A 19 -8.21 -18.86 -30.08
N ALA A 20 -7.60 -18.28 -31.10
CA ALA A 20 -6.86 -17.04 -30.93
C ALA A 20 -7.85 -16.04 -30.35
N ASN A 21 -7.88 -15.91 -29.02
CA ASN A 21 -8.39 -14.72 -28.36
C ASN A 21 -7.45 -13.59 -28.78
N THR A 22 -7.68 -13.04 -29.97
CA THR A 22 -7.25 -11.70 -30.30
C THR A 22 -8.03 -10.79 -29.35
N LEU A 23 -7.49 -10.59 -28.15
CA LEU A 23 -7.75 -9.40 -27.37
C LEU A 23 -7.31 -8.23 -28.24
N SER A 24 -8.25 -7.75 -29.04
CA SER A 24 -8.21 -6.42 -29.59
C SER A 24 -7.96 -5.50 -28.40
N ALA A 25 -6.80 -4.85 -28.33
CA ALA A 25 -6.58 -3.74 -27.41
C ALA A 25 -7.68 -2.73 -27.70
N GLN A 26 -8.72 -2.74 -26.86
CA GLN A 26 -9.81 -1.80 -26.98
C GLN A 26 -9.16 -0.42 -26.89
N THR A 27 -9.32 0.37 -27.95
CA THR A 27 -8.81 1.74 -27.97
C THR A 27 -9.63 2.52 -26.96
N GLY A 28 -9.25 2.41 -25.68
CA GLY A 28 -9.91 3.08 -24.59
C GLY A 28 -9.70 4.57 -24.76
N SER A 29 -10.77 5.33 -24.88
CA SER A 29 -10.70 6.76 -24.63
C SER A 29 -10.50 6.96 -23.13
N TYR A 30 -9.38 7.55 -22.74
CA TYR A 30 -9.16 7.99 -21.36
C TYR A 30 -9.59 9.45 -21.22
N THR A 31 -10.05 9.80 -20.01
CA THR A 31 -10.33 11.18 -19.63
C THR A 31 -9.30 11.59 -18.60
N ILE A 32 -8.68 12.76 -18.79
CA ILE A 32 -7.83 13.38 -17.76
C ILE A 32 -8.73 14.32 -16.97
N ILE A 33 -8.83 14.08 -15.66
CA ILE A 33 -9.55 14.95 -14.73
C ILE A 33 -8.51 15.76 -13.97
N ASP A 34 -8.64 17.08 -14.04
CA ASP A 34 -7.92 18.00 -13.16
C ASP A 34 -8.67 18.07 -11.82
N ILE A 35 -8.02 17.62 -10.75
CA ILE A 35 -8.58 17.61 -9.39
C ILE A 35 -8.45 18.97 -8.68
N GLY A 36 -7.77 19.94 -9.30
CA GLY A 36 -7.58 21.28 -8.77
C GLY A 36 -6.49 21.39 -7.71
N ASP A 37 -6.49 22.53 -7.01
CA ASP A 37 -5.52 22.88 -5.97
C ASP A 37 -6.24 23.64 -4.84
N LEU A 38 -5.85 23.40 -3.59
CA LEU A 38 -6.32 24.18 -2.44
C LEU A 38 -5.43 25.39 -2.13
N ALA A 39 -4.22 25.43 -2.69
CA ALA A 39 -3.32 26.54 -2.47
C ALA A 39 -3.83 27.83 -3.15
N PRO A 40 -3.55 29.02 -2.59
CA PRO A 40 -3.89 30.29 -3.24
C PRO A 40 -3.29 30.37 -4.65
N ALA A 41 -4.03 30.98 -5.59
CA ALA A 41 -3.56 31.14 -6.97
C ALA A 41 -2.18 31.81 -7.03
N GLY A 42 -1.22 31.16 -7.71
CA GLY A 42 0.17 31.59 -7.79
C GLY A 42 1.11 30.99 -6.74
N SER A 43 0.59 30.19 -5.80
CA SER A 43 1.40 29.27 -5.00
C SER A 43 2.02 28.20 -5.90
N HIS A 44 3.29 27.87 -5.67
CA HIS A 44 3.97 26.76 -6.36
C HIS A 44 3.74 25.40 -5.69
N ALA A 45 2.91 25.34 -4.66
CA ALA A 45 2.62 24.12 -3.91
C ALA A 45 1.44 23.38 -4.55
N GLY A 46 1.70 22.71 -5.68
CA GLY A 46 0.68 21.96 -6.42
C GLY A 46 0.09 20.78 -5.64
N THR A 47 -0.99 20.21 -6.19
CA THR A 47 -1.64 19.00 -5.65
C THR A 47 -1.09 17.73 -6.29
N ASN A 48 -0.76 16.74 -5.46
CA ASN A 48 -0.38 15.40 -5.88
C ASN A 48 -1.47 14.40 -5.47
N ALA A 49 -2.07 13.72 -6.45
CA ALA A 49 -2.87 12.53 -6.20
C ALA A 49 -1.96 11.38 -5.73
N THR A 50 -2.36 10.68 -4.68
CA THR A 50 -1.55 9.63 -4.04
C THR A 50 -2.26 8.28 -4.01
N GLY A 51 -3.59 8.26 -3.96
CA GLY A 51 -4.40 7.04 -3.98
C GLY A 51 -5.78 7.32 -4.57
N ILE A 52 -6.42 6.30 -5.14
CA ILE A 52 -7.75 6.39 -5.74
C ILE A 52 -8.55 5.12 -5.43
N ASN A 53 -9.85 5.27 -5.15
CA ASN A 53 -10.76 4.15 -4.95
C ASN A 53 -11.64 3.87 -6.18
N GLU A 54 -12.45 2.82 -6.14
CA GLU A 54 -13.34 2.41 -7.25
C GLU A 54 -14.48 3.40 -7.52
N LEU A 55 -14.75 4.31 -6.58
CA LEU A 55 -15.71 5.41 -6.74
C LEU A 55 -15.09 6.64 -7.41
N GLY A 56 -13.78 6.64 -7.67
CA GLY A 56 -13.04 7.77 -8.22
C GLY A 56 -12.75 8.88 -7.21
N HIS A 57 -12.89 8.61 -5.91
CA HIS A 57 -12.38 9.50 -4.87
C HIS A 57 -10.85 9.41 -4.84
N VAL A 58 -10.18 10.55 -4.67
CA VAL A 58 -8.72 10.62 -4.73
C VAL A 58 -8.16 11.18 -3.43
N ALA A 59 -7.32 10.40 -2.76
CA ALA A 59 -6.46 10.89 -1.69
C ALA A 59 -5.38 11.79 -2.31
N ALA A 60 -5.12 12.93 -1.68
CA ALA A 60 -4.17 13.90 -2.20
C ALA A 60 -3.35 14.62 -1.12
N ILE A 61 -2.22 15.16 -1.56
CA ILE A 61 -1.36 16.07 -0.81
C ILE A 61 -1.37 17.40 -1.55
N THR A 62 -1.76 18.49 -0.89
CA THR A 62 -1.82 19.82 -1.51
C THR A 62 -1.12 20.85 -0.65
N GLY A 63 -0.67 21.93 -1.28
CA GLY A 63 -0.09 23.08 -0.58
C GLY A 63 -1.08 23.82 0.32
N ASP A 64 -0.62 24.32 1.46
CA ASP A 64 -1.38 25.25 2.32
C ASP A 64 -1.12 26.74 1.97
N GLY A 65 -0.08 27.00 1.17
CA GLY A 65 0.36 28.34 0.78
C GLY A 65 0.92 29.22 1.91
N ALA A 66 1.09 28.70 3.13
CA ALA A 66 1.34 29.47 4.35
C ALA A 66 2.70 29.20 5.04
N GLY A 67 3.48 28.19 4.63
CA GLY A 67 4.81 27.99 5.24
C GLY A 67 5.68 26.87 4.67
N PRO A 68 6.92 26.70 5.20
CA PRO A 68 7.91 25.74 4.70
C PRO A 68 7.57 24.26 4.93
N LEU A 69 6.54 23.96 5.72
CA LEU A 69 6.02 22.61 6.01
C LEU A 69 4.63 22.40 5.40
N GLY A 70 4.25 23.29 4.47
CA GLY A 70 2.90 23.60 4.06
C GLY A 70 2.21 22.59 3.15
N PHE A 71 2.15 21.33 3.57
CA PHE A 71 1.31 20.32 2.92
C PHE A 71 0.15 19.97 3.84
N ILE A 72 -1.04 19.83 3.26
CA ILE A 72 -2.25 19.37 3.93
C ILE A 72 -2.78 18.13 3.21
N ALA A 73 -3.39 17.23 3.98
CA ALA A 73 -4.11 16.10 3.43
C ALA A 73 -5.44 16.58 2.84
N ALA A 74 -5.75 16.11 1.64
CA ALA A 74 -6.97 16.43 0.93
C ALA A 74 -7.64 15.17 0.37
N LEU A 75 -8.95 15.28 0.13
CA LEU A 75 -9.76 14.28 -0.55
C LEU A 75 -10.49 14.97 -1.71
N TYR A 76 -10.28 14.49 -2.93
CA TYR A 76 -11.13 14.84 -4.06
C TYR A 76 -12.32 13.89 -4.12
N ARG A 77 -13.52 14.44 -4.08
CA ARG A 77 -14.78 13.70 -4.14
C ARG A 77 -15.88 14.60 -4.70
N ASP A 78 -16.78 14.03 -5.50
CA ASP A 78 -17.95 14.73 -6.04
C ASP A 78 -17.60 16.04 -6.78
N GLY A 79 -16.45 16.06 -7.45
CA GLY A 79 -15.97 17.22 -8.22
C GLY A 79 -15.27 18.30 -7.39
N GLN A 80 -15.00 18.05 -6.10
CA GLN A 80 -14.41 19.02 -5.18
C GLN A 80 -13.20 18.44 -4.45
N LEU A 81 -12.15 19.24 -4.34
CA LEU A 81 -11.01 18.96 -3.46
C LEU A 81 -11.32 19.53 -2.06
N VAL A 82 -11.27 18.68 -1.04
CA VAL A 82 -11.67 18.99 0.33
C VAL A 82 -10.46 18.88 1.26
N ASN A 83 -10.23 19.90 2.08
CA ASN A 83 -9.22 19.87 3.15
C ASN A 83 -9.70 18.96 4.29
N LEU A 84 -8.88 17.99 4.69
CA LEU A 84 -9.22 17.03 5.75
C LEU A 84 -8.91 17.54 7.17
N GLY A 85 -8.24 18.69 7.29
CA GLY A 85 -7.79 19.27 8.55
C GLY A 85 -6.43 18.72 9.00
N GLY A 86 -6.21 18.69 10.31
CA GLY A 86 -5.00 18.14 10.92
C GLY A 86 -5.35 17.25 12.11
N ILE A 87 -4.36 16.50 12.61
CA ILE A 87 -4.50 15.67 13.80
C ILE A 87 -4.86 16.58 15.00
N PRO A 88 -5.88 16.24 15.81
CA PRO A 88 -6.23 17.00 17.01
C PRO A 88 -5.03 17.20 17.94
N GLY A 89 -4.74 18.45 18.32
CA GLY A 89 -3.55 18.81 19.10
C GLY A 89 -2.25 18.92 18.28
N GLY A 90 -2.30 18.57 16.99
CA GLY A 90 -1.20 18.63 16.04
C GLY A 90 -1.09 19.95 15.26
N ALA A 91 -0.06 20.03 14.43
CA ALA A 91 0.07 21.11 13.43
C ALA A 91 -0.72 20.76 12.17
N LEU A 92 -1.06 21.77 11.35
CA LEU A 92 -1.77 21.61 10.07
C LEU A 92 -0.90 21.02 8.93
N GLY A 93 0.12 20.22 9.26
CA GLY A 93 0.98 19.60 8.26
C GLY A 93 0.62 18.13 8.06
N GLY A 94 0.61 17.65 6.82
CA GLY A 94 0.31 16.24 6.52
C GLY A 94 0.09 15.95 5.04
N GLY A 95 -0.29 14.71 4.75
CA GLY A 95 -0.66 14.27 3.42
C GLY A 95 -1.45 12.96 3.44
N ALA A 96 -2.50 12.88 2.62
CA ALA A 96 -3.24 11.64 2.40
C ALA A 96 -2.45 10.70 1.48
N LYS A 97 -2.64 9.39 1.65
CA LYS A 97 -1.94 8.35 0.88
C LYS A 97 -2.93 7.37 0.25
N GLY A 98 -3.79 6.76 1.06
CA GLY A 98 -4.82 5.82 0.60
C GLY A 98 -6.24 6.32 0.88
N VAL A 99 -7.20 5.79 0.12
CA VAL A 99 -8.63 6.04 0.32
C VAL A 99 -9.41 4.77 -0.06
N ASN A 100 -10.34 4.34 0.79
CA ASN A 100 -11.20 3.18 0.52
C ASN A 100 -12.57 3.59 -0.06
N ASN A 101 -13.42 2.65 -0.44
CA ASN A 101 -14.74 2.92 -1.04
C ASN A 101 -15.75 3.52 -0.05
N LEU A 102 -15.48 3.42 1.25
CA LEU A 102 -16.26 4.09 2.29
C LEU A 102 -15.86 5.57 2.48
N GLY A 103 -14.85 6.07 1.75
CA GLY A 103 -14.36 7.43 1.87
C GLY A 103 -13.48 7.67 3.09
N VAL A 104 -13.00 6.59 3.72
CA VAL A 104 -12.01 6.64 4.78
C VAL A 104 -10.65 6.89 4.17
N VAL A 105 -9.87 7.80 4.75
CA VAL A 105 -8.59 8.23 4.20
C VAL A 105 -7.47 7.91 5.18
N SER A 106 -6.39 7.31 4.70
CA SER A 106 -5.16 7.10 5.45
C SER A 106 -4.07 8.09 5.04
N GLY A 107 -3.09 8.30 5.90
CA GLY A 107 -1.95 9.14 5.56
C GLY A 107 -1.03 9.42 6.73
N TRP A 108 -0.42 10.60 6.69
CA TRP A 108 0.46 11.09 7.73
C TRP A 108 0.16 12.54 8.10
N GLY A 109 0.36 12.89 9.36
CA GLY A 109 0.19 14.23 9.90
C GLY A 109 1.35 14.61 10.81
N LEU A 110 1.60 15.91 10.96
CA LEU A 110 2.66 16.44 11.80
C LEU A 110 2.11 16.73 13.20
N HIS A 111 2.62 16.00 14.19
CA HIS A 111 2.31 16.22 15.59
C HIS A 111 3.53 16.82 16.31
N PRO A 112 3.36 17.83 17.19
CA PRO A 112 4.46 18.37 17.99
C PRO A 112 5.10 17.30 18.88
N TRP A 113 6.41 17.09 18.75
CA TRP A 113 7.17 16.15 19.56
C TRP A 113 8.15 16.86 20.48
N GLY A 114 7.70 17.13 21.71
CA GLY A 114 8.49 17.73 22.77
C GLY A 114 9.17 19.04 22.34
N THR A 115 10.42 19.25 22.77
CA THR A 115 11.24 20.42 22.40
C THR A 115 12.06 20.20 21.12
N SER A 116 11.99 19.01 20.52
CA SER A 116 12.93 18.55 19.49
C SER A 116 12.42 18.63 18.05
N GLY A 117 11.13 18.91 17.81
CA GLY A 117 10.60 19.13 16.46
C GLY A 117 9.19 18.57 16.25
N GLN A 118 8.82 18.34 15.00
CA GLN A 118 7.59 17.68 14.60
C GLN A 118 7.88 16.21 14.26
N GLN A 119 6.98 15.31 14.63
CA GLN A 119 7.01 13.92 14.21
C GLN A 119 5.87 13.64 13.23
N SER A 120 6.15 12.84 12.20
CA SER A 120 5.13 12.28 11.33
C SER A 120 4.39 11.18 12.08
N GLU A 121 3.09 11.32 12.26
CA GLU A 121 2.21 10.32 12.83
C GLU A 121 1.25 9.82 11.76
N PRO A 122 0.95 8.51 11.70
CA PRO A 122 -0.07 8.03 10.79
C PRO A 122 -1.45 8.54 11.24
N PHE A 123 -2.33 8.79 10.28
CA PHE A 123 -3.72 9.09 10.59
C PHE A 123 -4.69 8.18 9.85
N LEU A 124 -5.87 8.06 10.43
CA LEU A 124 -7.10 7.62 9.80
C LEU A 124 -8.08 8.81 9.86
N TRP A 125 -8.68 9.17 8.73
CA TRP A 125 -9.70 10.21 8.65
C TRP A 125 -11.03 9.61 8.24
N THR A 126 -12.08 10.04 8.93
CA THR A 126 -13.48 9.76 8.57
C THR A 126 -14.28 11.05 8.61
N GLU A 127 -15.38 11.12 7.86
CA GLU A 127 -16.24 12.30 7.85
C GLU A 127 -16.86 12.59 9.22
N GLU A 128 -17.21 11.54 9.98
CA GLU A 128 -17.81 11.68 11.32
C GLU A 128 -16.76 11.95 12.41
N GLY A 129 -15.59 11.30 12.34
CA GLY A 129 -14.57 11.34 13.39
C GLY A 129 -13.46 12.36 13.19
N GLY A 130 -13.31 12.92 11.97
CA GLY A 130 -12.13 13.70 11.60
C GLY A 130 -10.85 12.84 11.58
N MET A 131 -9.69 13.50 11.64
CA MET A 131 -8.39 12.81 11.72
C MET A 131 -8.14 12.26 13.13
N ILE A 132 -7.77 10.99 13.22
CA ILE A 132 -7.27 10.37 14.44
C ILE A 132 -5.95 9.66 14.15
N ASN A 133 -5.08 9.54 15.16
CA ASN A 133 -3.96 8.60 15.10
C ASN A 133 -4.46 7.23 15.59
N PRO A 134 -4.61 6.22 14.71
CA PRO A 134 -5.16 4.91 15.08
C PRO A 134 -4.25 4.14 16.04
N LEU A 135 -2.99 4.56 16.17
CA LEU A 135 -2.01 3.92 17.04
C LEU A 135 -2.05 4.50 18.46
N HIS A 136 -2.66 5.68 18.65
CA HIS A 136 -2.94 6.23 19.98
C HIS A 136 -4.11 5.48 20.63
N GLY A 137 -3.83 4.72 21.69
CA GLY A 137 -4.82 3.96 22.46
C GLY A 137 -4.95 2.48 22.08
N GLY A 138 -4.32 2.04 20.98
CA GLY A 138 -4.38 0.66 20.47
C GLY A 138 -3.38 -0.33 21.10
N GLY A 139 -2.85 -0.06 22.30
CA GLY A 139 -1.84 -0.92 22.96
C GLY A 139 -0.43 -0.88 22.37
N ALA A 140 -0.21 0.00 21.39
CA ALA A 140 1.08 0.33 20.82
C ALA A 140 2.05 0.93 21.85
N PRO A 141 3.34 0.54 21.88
CA PRO A 141 4.39 1.31 22.56
C PRO A 141 4.42 2.74 22.02
N GLN A 142 4.19 3.74 22.89
CA GLN A 142 4.04 5.17 22.53
C GLN A 142 5.34 5.83 22.06
N ASP A 143 6.47 5.17 22.26
CA ASP A 143 7.76 5.84 22.47
C ASP A 143 8.49 6.16 21.15
N ASP A 144 8.00 5.70 19.99
CA ASP A 144 8.93 5.41 18.90
C ASP A 144 8.32 5.30 17.48
N TRP A 145 7.14 5.91 17.27
CA TRP A 145 6.27 5.62 16.11
C TRP A 145 6.12 6.82 15.19
N SER A 146 7.25 7.31 14.65
CA SER A 146 7.19 8.16 13.47
C SER A 146 6.79 7.30 12.28
N GLY A 147 5.67 7.56 11.62
CA GLY A 147 5.25 6.78 10.47
C GLY A 147 4.17 7.40 9.61
N GLU A 148 3.88 6.70 8.54
CA GLU A 148 2.87 7.03 7.55
C GLU A 148 1.98 5.80 7.36
N ALA A 149 0.66 5.98 7.37
CA ALA A 149 -0.26 4.97 6.87
C ALA A 149 -0.31 5.13 5.34
N TRP A 150 0.01 4.06 4.62
CA TRP A 150 0.16 4.12 3.16
C TRP A 150 -1.12 3.75 2.44
N ASP A 151 -1.88 2.81 3.01
CA ASP A 151 -3.09 2.32 2.39
C ASP A 151 -4.11 1.85 3.43
N VAL A 152 -5.38 1.78 3.00
CA VAL A 152 -6.54 1.42 3.82
C VAL A 152 -7.61 0.70 2.98
N ASN A 153 -8.13 -0.41 3.50
CA ASN A 153 -9.23 -1.16 2.85
C ASN A 153 -10.61 -0.83 3.47
N ASP A 154 -11.70 -1.36 2.93
CA ASP A 154 -13.07 -1.09 3.42
C ASP A 154 -13.33 -1.63 4.84
N ALA A 155 -12.54 -2.61 5.31
CA ALA A 155 -12.57 -3.04 6.70
C ALA A 155 -11.90 -2.04 7.67
N GLY A 156 -11.28 -0.97 7.16
CA GLY A 156 -10.54 0.02 7.94
C GLY A 156 -9.18 -0.50 8.43
N GLN A 157 -8.71 -1.62 7.88
CA GLN A 157 -7.36 -2.10 8.12
C GLN A 157 -6.36 -1.19 7.40
N MET A 158 -5.16 -1.04 7.94
CA MET A 158 -4.13 -0.15 7.42
C MET A 158 -2.76 -0.77 7.42
N VAL A 159 -1.93 -0.31 6.47
CA VAL A 159 -0.50 -0.65 6.38
C VAL A 159 0.39 0.56 6.63
N PHE A 160 1.55 0.33 7.25
CA PHE A 160 2.47 1.37 7.68
C PHE A 160 3.91 1.04 7.28
N THR A 161 4.60 1.99 6.67
CA THR A 161 6.02 1.85 6.33
C THR A 161 6.92 1.76 7.55
N THR A 162 6.49 2.28 8.70
CA THR A 162 7.28 2.20 9.92
C THR A 162 7.15 0.83 10.56
N LYS A 163 8.28 0.13 10.65
CA LYS A 163 8.42 -1.17 11.34
C LYS A 163 7.56 -2.30 10.75
N GLY A 164 7.01 -2.16 9.54
CA GLY A 164 6.14 -3.15 8.88
C GLY A 164 4.83 -3.32 9.64
N GLY A 165 4.23 -2.20 9.98
CA GLY A 165 2.99 -2.19 10.73
C GLY A 165 1.83 -2.68 9.89
N PHE A 166 0.92 -3.37 10.55
CA PHE A 166 -0.44 -3.60 10.13
C PHE A 166 -1.36 -3.22 11.29
N PHE A 167 -2.43 -2.50 11.01
CA PHE A 167 -3.44 -2.18 12.00
C PHE A 167 -4.75 -2.77 11.54
N ASP A 168 -5.40 -3.46 12.45
CA ASP A 168 -6.76 -3.93 12.28
C ASP A 168 -7.62 -3.27 13.38
N PRO A 169 -8.75 -2.62 13.06
CA PRO A 169 -9.60 -1.98 14.07
C PRO A 169 -10.16 -2.98 15.10
N VAL A 170 -10.22 -4.27 14.78
CA VAL A 170 -10.68 -5.35 15.66
C VAL A 170 -9.56 -5.86 16.55
N THR A 171 -8.37 -6.12 15.99
CA THR A 171 -7.27 -6.76 16.73
C THR A 171 -6.17 -5.81 17.21
N GLY A 172 -6.21 -4.55 16.78
CA GLY A 172 -5.20 -3.54 17.06
C GLY A 172 -3.98 -3.65 16.14
N PHE A 173 -2.90 -2.99 16.57
CA PHE A 173 -1.66 -2.98 15.81
C PHE A 173 -0.90 -4.30 15.95
N LYS A 174 -0.43 -4.79 14.81
CA LYS A 174 0.46 -5.92 14.68
C LYS A 174 1.71 -5.51 13.91
N ARG A 175 2.87 -5.91 14.44
CA ARG A 175 4.12 -5.84 13.68
C ARG A 175 4.27 -7.09 12.83
N ILE A 176 4.46 -6.92 11.53
CA ILE A 176 4.82 -8.02 10.64
C ILE A 176 6.33 -8.23 10.74
N SER A 177 6.74 -9.48 11.01
CA SER A 177 8.15 -9.84 11.19
C SER A 177 8.46 -11.15 10.49
N PHE A 178 9.62 -11.23 9.84
CA PHE A 178 10.19 -12.50 9.41
C PHE A 178 11.01 -13.11 10.54
N ASP A 179 10.71 -14.36 10.89
CA ASP A 179 11.48 -15.10 11.88
C ASP A 179 12.97 -15.15 11.49
N GLY A 180 13.83 -14.78 12.44
CA GLY A 180 15.29 -14.84 12.28
C GLY A 180 15.91 -13.74 11.41
N VAL A 181 15.13 -12.81 10.87
CA VAL A 181 15.64 -11.65 10.14
C VAL A 181 15.44 -10.40 10.99
N GLY A 182 16.55 -9.82 11.49
CA GLY A 182 16.53 -8.50 12.12
C GLY A 182 16.52 -7.43 11.04
N GLY A 183 15.52 -6.54 11.02
CA GLY A 183 15.45 -5.54 9.96
C GLY A 183 14.35 -4.50 10.10
N PHE A 184 14.42 -3.54 9.18
CA PHE A 184 13.32 -2.65 8.84
C PHE A 184 12.38 -3.37 7.87
N TRP A 185 11.11 -3.03 7.93
CA TRP A 185 10.07 -3.62 7.11
C TRP A 185 9.19 -2.48 6.64
N ARG A 186 8.71 -2.55 5.40
CA ARG A 186 7.76 -1.60 4.85
C ARG A 186 6.59 -2.39 4.31
N THR A 187 5.39 -2.01 4.72
CA THR A 187 4.15 -2.45 4.08
C THR A 187 3.66 -1.28 3.24
N TRP A 188 3.40 -1.55 1.97
CA TRP A 188 3.13 -0.52 0.97
C TRP A 188 1.66 -0.49 0.58
N ASP A 189 1.07 -1.66 0.39
CA ASP A 189 -0.26 -1.79 -0.20
C ASP A 189 -1.04 -2.93 0.44
N LEU A 190 -2.36 -2.81 0.45
CA LEU A 190 -3.31 -3.70 1.12
C LEU A 190 -4.54 -3.91 0.23
N ASN A 191 -5.05 -5.13 0.16
CA ASN A 191 -6.31 -5.38 -0.55
C ASN A 191 -7.48 -5.63 0.43
N GLU A 192 -8.67 -5.80 -0.14
CA GLU A 192 -9.90 -6.01 0.63
C GLU A 192 -9.92 -7.32 1.44
N ASP A 193 -9.14 -8.33 1.03
CA ASP A 193 -9.01 -9.60 1.76
C ASP A 193 -8.00 -9.54 2.91
N GLY A 194 -7.36 -8.39 3.14
CA GLY A 194 -6.34 -8.25 4.17
C GLY A 194 -4.98 -8.81 3.77
N VAL A 195 -4.73 -8.94 2.46
CA VAL A 195 -3.41 -9.31 1.90
C VAL A 195 -2.56 -8.06 1.80
N ILE A 196 -1.28 -8.17 2.10
CA ILE A 196 -0.35 -7.04 2.15
C ILE A 196 0.85 -7.32 1.25
N ALA A 197 1.20 -6.32 0.43
CA ALA A 197 2.45 -6.27 -0.30
C ALA A 197 3.46 -5.37 0.42
N GLY A 198 4.72 -5.80 0.47
CA GLY A 198 5.74 -5.06 1.19
C GLY A 198 7.16 -5.50 0.89
N SER A 199 8.11 -4.92 1.61
CA SER A 199 9.51 -5.34 1.59
C SER A 199 10.19 -5.38 2.95
N ALA A 200 11.18 -6.26 3.02
CA ALA A 200 11.89 -6.68 4.20
C ALA A 200 13.40 -6.58 4.00
N PHE A 201 14.10 -5.88 4.90
CA PHE A 201 15.56 -5.86 4.89
C PHE A 201 16.12 -7.11 5.56
N GLY A 202 16.86 -7.91 4.79
CA GLY A 202 17.58 -9.08 5.26
C GLY A 202 18.84 -8.72 6.08
N PRO A 203 19.45 -9.71 6.77
CA PRO A 203 20.58 -9.46 7.66
C PRO A 203 21.84 -8.90 6.98
N SER A 204 21.97 -9.09 5.67
CA SER A 204 23.07 -8.58 4.84
C SER A 204 22.68 -7.33 4.04
N GLY A 205 21.53 -6.71 4.33
CA GLY A 205 21.06 -5.49 3.67
C GLY A 205 20.29 -5.71 2.36
N GLN A 206 20.08 -6.97 1.94
CA GLN A 206 19.22 -7.31 0.82
C GLN A 206 17.77 -6.90 1.10
N ILE A 207 17.04 -6.47 0.06
CA ILE A 207 15.62 -6.12 0.18
C ILE A 207 14.82 -7.29 -0.39
N ASN A 208 13.85 -7.81 0.38
CA ASN A 208 13.02 -8.93 -0.04
C ASN A 208 11.57 -8.49 -0.11
N ALA A 209 11.00 -8.50 -1.30
CA ALA A 209 9.57 -8.36 -1.49
C ALA A 209 8.83 -9.52 -0.80
N PHE A 210 7.67 -9.21 -0.24
CA PHE A 210 6.84 -10.19 0.42
C PHE A 210 5.36 -10.00 0.16
N ARG A 211 4.63 -11.11 0.29
CA ARG A 211 3.18 -11.14 0.46
C ARG A 211 2.90 -11.60 1.88
N TYR A 212 2.11 -10.84 2.64
CA TYR A 212 1.60 -11.26 3.93
C TYR A 212 0.08 -11.42 3.86
N ASP A 213 -0.43 -12.46 4.50
CA ASP A 213 -1.85 -12.78 4.55
C ASP A 213 -2.33 -12.64 6.00
N SER A 214 -3.14 -11.61 6.28
CA SER A 214 -3.58 -11.34 7.65
C SER A 214 -4.55 -12.38 8.19
N ALA A 215 -5.32 -13.04 7.31
CA ALA A 215 -6.30 -14.03 7.72
C ALA A 215 -5.65 -15.33 8.20
N THR A 216 -4.56 -15.74 7.55
CA THR A 216 -3.82 -16.96 7.91
C THR A 216 -2.56 -16.71 8.74
N ASP A 217 -2.18 -15.45 8.92
CA ASP A 217 -0.91 -15.05 9.54
C ASP A 217 0.31 -15.69 8.87
N THR A 218 0.32 -15.68 7.54
CA THR A 218 1.40 -16.30 6.76
C THR A 218 2.11 -15.29 5.90
N ILE A 219 3.44 -15.42 5.85
CA ILE A 219 4.30 -14.59 5.00
C ILE A 219 4.96 -15.44 3.93
N ALA A 220 4.91 -14.97 2.69
CA ALA A 220 5.59 -15.54 1.55
C ALA A 220 6.67 -14.58 1.09
N ASN A 221 7.92 -15.04 1.09
CA ASN A 221 9.02 -14.33 0.45
C ASN A 221 8.88 -14.48 -1.07
N LEU A 222 8.89 -13.36 -1.79
CA LEU A 222 8.72 -13.32 -3.24
C LEU A 222 10.05 -13.33 -4.00
N ASN A 223 11.19 -13.37 -3.30
CA ASN A 223 12.49 -13.49 -3.94
C ASN A 223 12.73 -14.87 -4.55
N ASP A 224 13.50 -14.87 -5.64
CA ASP A 224 14.06 -16.09 -6.21
C ASP A 224 15.17 -16.62 -5.28
N PRO A 225 15.06 -17.86 -4.76
CA PRO A 225 16.07 -18.43 -3.85
C PRO A 225 17.43 -18.70 -4.52
N VAL A 226 17.53 -18.62 -5.84
CA VAL A 226 18.74 -19.00 -6.60
C VAL A 226 19.72 -17.82 -6.79
N LEU A 227 19.30 -16.59 -6.50
CA LEU A 227 19.98 -15.40 -6.97
C LEU A 227 20.11 -14.34 -5.85
N ASP A 228 21.24 -13.61 -5.87
CA ASP A 228 21.45 -12.47 -4.98
C ASP A 228 20.66 -11.27 -5.52
N HIS A 229 19.50 -11.04 -4.93
CA HIS A 229 18.52 -10.07 -5.42
C HIS A 229 18.06 -9.09 -4.37
N HIS A 230 17.78 -7.87 -4.83
CA HIS A 230 16.88 -6.96 -4.16
C HIS A 230 15.53 -6.97 -4.87
N SER A 231 14.43 -6.99 -4.14
CA SER A 231 13.10 -6.77 -4.70
C SER A 231 12.23 -5.96 -3.74
N ASP A 232 11.27 -5.25 -4.30
CA ASP A 232 10.28 -4.46 -3.57
C ASP A 232 8.91 -4.64 -4.23
N ALA A 233 7.87 -4.79 -3.42
CA ALA A 233 6.49 -4.97 -3.86
C ALA A 233 5.65 -3.77 -3.43
N TYR A 234 5.32 -2.90 -4.39
CA TYR A 234 4.66 -1.61 -4.12
C TYR A 234 3.16 -1.60 -4.36
N GLY A 235 2.69 -2.44 -5.28
CA GLY A 235 1.30 -2.47 -5.70
C GLY A 235 0.70 -3.86 -5.50
N LEU A 236 -0.57 -3.89 -5.15
CA LEU A 236 -1.38 -5.06 -4.91
C LEU A 236 -2.80 -4.79 -5.45
N ASN A 237 -3.39 -5.74 -6.16
CA ASN A 237 -4.80 -5.65 -6.53
C ASN A 237 -5.66 -6.62 -5.69
N ASP A 238 -6.98 -6.53 -5.84
CA ASP A 238 -7.92 -7.40 -5.13
C ASP A 238 -7.83 -8.88 -5.53
N LEU A 239 -7.24 -9.20 -6.68
CA LEU A 239 -6.94 -10.59 -7.07
C LEU A 239 -5.70 -11.15 -6.36
N GLY A 240 -4.94 -10.29 -5.67
CA GLY A 240 -3.68 -10.64 -5.02
C GLY A 240 -2.46 -10.60 -5.94
N ASP A 241 -2.59 -10.04 -7.15
CA ASP A 241 -1.46 -9.80 -8.04
C ASP A 241 -0.61 -8.66 -7.49
N ILE A 242 0.71 -8.83 -7.56
CA ILE A 242 1.68 -7.90 -6.99
C ILE A 242 2.51 -7.25 -8.09
N ALA A 243 2.62 -5.92 -8.02
CA ALA A 243 3.49 -5.11 -8.85
C ALA A 243 4.69 -4.59 -8.04
N GLY A 244 5.86 -4.56 -8.66
CA GLY A 244 7.10 -4.21 -7.96
C GLY A 244 8.31 -4.18 -8.89
N TRP A 245 9.50 -4.17 -8.29
CA TRP A 245 10.76 -4.31 -9.02
C TRP A 245 11.63 -5.40 -8.40
N ALA A 246 12.52 -5.96 -9.22
CA ALA A 246 13.59 -6.84 -8.77
C ALA A 246 14.88 -6.49 -9.51
N LEU A 247 16.00 -6.50 -8.78
CA LEU A 247 17.33 -6.23 -9.30
C LEU A 247 18.23 -7.43 -9.03
N GLN A 248 18.77 -8.00 -10.10
CA GLN A 248 19.73 -9.09 -10.09
C GLN A 248 21.14 -8.54 -10.19
N PHE A 249 21.96 -8.84 -9.18
CA PHE A 249 23.39 -8.72 -9.37
C PHE A 249 23.89 -9.89 -10.20
N GLY A 250 24.64 -9.60 -11.26
CA GLY A 250 25.37 -10.64 -11.99
C GLY A 250 26.32 -11.39 -11.05
N PRO A 251 26.81 -12.59 -11.43
CA PRO A 251 27.81 -13.29 -10.64
C PRO A 251 28.95 -12.33 -10.33
N SER A 252 29.38 -12.28 -9.06
CA SER A 252 30.57 -11.54 -8.66
C SER A 252 31.68 -11.85 -9.66
N GLN A 253 32.17 -10.85 -10.39
CA GLN A 253 33.30 -11.04 -11.29
C GLN A 253 34.42 -11.66 -10.45
N PRO A 254 34.98 -12.82 -10.84
CA PRO A 254 36.06 -13.40 -10.09
C PRO A 254 37.21 -12.39 -10.03
N SER A 255 37.67 -12.12 -8.81
CA SER A 255 38.83 -11.26 -8.52
C SER A 255 40.11 -11.76 -9.16
#